data_AF-A0A1V1W0R8-F1
#
_entry.id   AF-A0A1V1W0R8-F1
#
_cell.length_a   1.000
_cell.length_b   1.000
_cell.length_c   1.000
_cell.angle_alpha   90.00
_cell.angle_beta   90.00
_cell.angle_gamma   90.00
#
_symmetry.space_group_name_H-M   'P 1'
#
loop_
_entity.id
_entity.type
_entity.pdbx_description
1 polymer ?
#
loop_
_entity_poly.entity_id
_entity_poly.type
_entity_poly.pdbx_seq_one_letter_code
_entity_poly.pdbx_strand_id
1 'polypeptide(L)'
;MVTRGKGEVIPPRTDLPADPHHRTGIVMKRPILLLASAVLVLGFTSACGGGDDGGGGRPSVDEVADGVQGSMADELGGDVPDGAVDCIAQAFYDSDISDEGLQAIADGDEDYEASDEDQEALQSIVTDDMTKCMTDAAK
;
A
#
# COMPACT_ATOMS: atom_id res chain seq x y z
N MET A 1 45.07 5.86 -12.47
CA MET A 1 45.56 6.40 -11.18
C MET A 1 44.81 7.68 -10.89
N VAL A 2 44.33 7.80 -9.64
CA VAL A 2 43.36 8.74 -9.06
C VAL A 2 43.47 10.19 -9.52
N THR A 3 42.34 10.84 -9.81
CA THR A 3 42.13 12.24 -9.39
C THR A 3 40.73 12.43 -8.82
N ARG A 4 40.72 13.12 -7.68
CA ARG A 4 39.62 13.47 -6.79
C ARG A 4 39.40 14.97 -6.91
N GLY A 5 38.14 15.39 -6.98
CA GLY A 5 37.67 16.64 -6.38
C GLY A 5 37.64 17.88 -7.27
N LYS A 6 36.43 18.45 -7.41
CA LYS A 6 36.10 19.84 -7.02
C LYS A 6 34.62 20.08 -7.32
N GLY A 7 33.96 20.81 -6.43
CA GLY A 7 32.55 21.12 -6.53
C GLY A 7 32.19 21.89 -7.79
N GLU A 8 30.99 21.63 -8.29
CA GLU A 8 30.29 22.52 -9.20
C GLU A 8 28.84 22.60 -8.72
N VAL A 9 28.46 23.79 -8.28
CA VAL A 9 27.08 24.22 -8.05
C VAL A 9 26.44 24.38 -9.42
N ILE A 10 25.37 23.64 -9.71
CA ILE A 10 24.58 23.85 -10.94
C ILE A 10 23.27 24.59 -10.56
N PRO A 11 23.01 25.79 -11.14
CA PRO A 11 21.90 26.69 -10.81
C PRO A 11 20.50 26.24 -11.31
N PRO A 12 19.41 26.88 -10.84
CA PRO A 12 18.01 26.47 -11.08
C PRO A 12 17.54 26.72 -12.51
N ARG A 13 16.81 25.76 -13.10
CA ARG A 13 16.00 25.98 -14.31
C ARG A 13 14.52 26.08 -13.95
N THR A 14 14.12 27.30 -13.65
CA THR A 14 12.80 27.82 -14.04
C THR A 14 12.73 27.88 -15.56
N ASP A 15 11.84 27.11 -16.20
CA ASP A 15 11.19 27.46 -17.48
C ASP A 15 10.19 26.35 -17.86
N LEU A 16 8.97 26.41 -17.33
CA LEU A 16 7.80 25.82 -18.00
C LEU A 16 7.16 26.94 -18.83
N PRO A 17 7.17 26.87 -20.17
CA PRO A 17 6.51 27.88 -20.98
C PRO A 17 4.99 27.74 -20.92
N ALA A 18 4.38 28.92 -20.90
CA ALA A 18 2.96 29.21 -20.83
C ALA A 18 2.10 28.62 -21.97
N ASP A 19 0.85 28.30 -21.62
CA ASP A 19 -0.35 28.42 -22.48
C ASP A 19 -0.31 29.75 -23.24
N PRO A 20 -0.67 29.82 -24.56
CA PRO A 20 -2.09 29.87 -24.92
C PRO A 20 -2.49 29.44 -26.36
N HIS A 21 -3.81 29.27 -26.55
CA HIS A 21 -4.61 29.29 -27.79
C HIS A 21 -4.94 27.95 -28.48
N HIS A 22 -6.17 27.47 -28.26
CA HIS A 22 -7.20 27.63 -29.31
C HIS A 22 -8.63 27.66 -28.72
N ARG A 23 -9.13 28.87 -28.50
CA ARG A 23 -10.56 29.18 -28.60
C ARG A 23 -10.97 29.04 -30.06
N THR A 24 -11.83 28.09 -30.40
CA THR A 24 -12.77 28.21 -31.53
C THR A 24 -13.93 27.24 -31.28
N GLY A 25 -15.12 27.78 -31.05
CA GLY A 25 -16.27 27.02 -30.59
C GLY A 25 -16.98 26.22 -31.67
N ILE A 26 -17.64 25.15 -31.25
CA ILE A 26 -18.90 24.66 -31.81
C ILE A 26 -19.77 24.25 -30.62
N VAL A 27 -20.76 25.08 -30.28
CA VAL A 27 -21.86 24.70 -29.38
C VAL A 27 -22.73 23.71 -30.15
N MET A 28 -22.41 22.41 -30.04
CA MET A 28 -23.27 21.35 -30.58
C MET A 28 -24.32 20.98 -29.51
N LYS A 29 -25.42 21.73 -29.49
CA LYS A 29 -26.68 21.28 -28.87
C LYS A 29 -27.21 20.09 -29.66
N ARG A 30 -27.27 18.91 -29.04
CA ARG A 30 -28.15 17.79 -29.42
C ARG A 30 -28.17 16.70 -28.32
N PRO A 31 -29.30 15.97 -28.22
CA PRO A 31 -29.98 15.69 -26.96
C PRO A 31 -29.43 14.47 -26.22
N ILE A 32 -29.55 14.55 -24.90
CA ILE A 32 -29.44 13.46 -23.92
C ILE A 32 -30.27 12.28 -24.43
N LEU A 33 -29.59 11.22 -24.85
CA LEU A 33 -30.20 9.92 -25.09
C LEU A 33 -29.59 8.96 -24.08
N LEU A 34 -30.39 8.68 -23.05
CA LEU A 34 -30.16 7.69 -22.02
C LEU A 34 -29.77 6.36 -22.65
N LEU A 35 -28.54 5.92 -22.38
CA LEU A 35 -28.19 4.51 -22.28
C LEU A 35 -27.47 4.37 -20.94
N ALA A 36 -28.27 3.95 -19.95
CA ALA A 36 -27.79 3.46 -18.68
C ALA A 36 -26.98 2.17 -18.95
N SER A 37 -25.70 2.34 -19.19
CA SER A 37 -24.72 1.29 -18.99
C SER A 37 -24.09 1.58 -17.63
N ALA A 38 -24.58 0.88 -16.60
CA ALA A 38 -23.89 0.78 -15.32
C ALA A 38 -22.54 0.09 -15.58
N VAL A 39 -21.54 0.87 -15.95
CA VAL A 39 -20.14 0.46 -15.85
C VAL A 39 -19.78 0.70 -14.39
N LEU A 40 -19.97 -0.33 -13.57
CA LEU A 40 -19.23 -0.50 -12.32
C LEU A 40 -17.75 -0.59 -12.71
N VAL A 41 -17.11 0.57 -12.91
CA VAL A 41 -15.67 0.67 -12.75
C VAL A 41 -15.46 0.61 -11.24
N LEU A 42 -15.34 -0.62 -10.73
CA LEU A 42 -14.56 -0.89 -9.54
C LEU A 42 -13.17 -0.32 -9.84
N GLY A 43 -12.96 0.91 -9.39
CA GLY A 43 -11.69 1.59 -9.45
C GLY A 43 -10.73 0.87 -8.51
N PHE A 44 -10.12 -0.19 -9.01
CA PHE A 44 -8.84 -0.68 -8.53
C PHE A 44 -7.81 0.43 -8.78
N THR A 45 -7.70 1.32 -7.80
CA THR A 45 -6.53 2.16 -7.56
C THR A 45 -5.92 1.78 -6.22
N SER A 46 -5.74 0.48 -5.96
CA SER A 46 -4.87 -0.01 -4.89
C SER A 46 -3.47 -0.17 -5.46
N ALA A 47 -2.84 0.97 -5.68
CA ALA A 47 -1.41 1.05 -5.91
C ALA A 47 -0.91 2.34 -5.25
N CYS A 48 -0.38 2.16 -4.04
CA CYS A 48 0.48 3.08 -3.31
C CYS A 48 -0.18 4.36 -2.76
N GLY A 49 -0.62 4.31 -1.50
CA GLY A 49 -0.76 5.46 -0.60
C GLY A 49 -1.82 6.50 -0.97
N GLY A 50 -3.01 6.38 -0.38
CA GLY A 50 -4.01 7.46 -0.30
C GLY A 50 -5.04 7.06 0.76
N GLY A 51 -5.16 7.73 1.89
CA GLY A 51 -5.29 9.17 2.00
C GLY A 51 -6.76 9.57 1.84
N ASP A 52 -7.44 9.64 2.99
CA ASP A 52 -8.69 10.40 3.25
C ASP A 52 -10.02 9.78 2.77
N ASP A 53 -10.52 8.79 3.52
CA ASP A 53 -11.93 8.71 3.92
C ASP A 53 -11.95 8.36 5.41
N GLY A 54 -12.02 9.40 6.25
CA GLY A 54 -11.78 9.34 7.68
C GLY A 54 -12.52 8.23 8.43
N GLY A 55 -11.74 7.39 9.13
CA GLY A 55 -12.18 6.53 10.21
C GLY A 55 -11.03 5.61 10.57
N GLY A 56 -10.44 5.77 11.76
CA GLY A 56 -9.49 4.80 12.32
C GLY A 56 -10.22 3.48 12.54
N GLY A 57 -10.29 2.68 11.47
CA GLY A 57 -11.02 1.44 11.39
C GLY A 57 -10.06 0.38 10.93
N ARG A 58 -10.24 -0.81 11.50
CA ARG A 58 -9.41 -1.98 11.22
C ARG A 58 -9.23 -2.23 9.72
N PRO A 59 -8.00 -2.33 9.21
CA PRO A 59 -7.75 -2.67 7.82
C PRO A 59 -8.23 -4.10 7.53
N SER A 60 -8.50 -4.35 6.25
CA SER A 60 -8.92 -5.65 5.75
C SER A 60 -7.77 -6.66 5.77
N VAL A 61 -8.08 -7.96 5.78
CA VAL A 61 -7.06 -9.02 5.71
C VAL A 61 -6.17 -8.86 4.48
N ASP A 62 -6.74 -8.50 3.32
CA ASP A 62 -5.97 -8.26 2.09
C ASP A 62 -5.00 -7.07 2.22
N GLU A 63 -5.38 -6.00 2.92
CA GLU A 63 -4.52 -4.84 3.15
C GLU A 63 -3.35 -5.19 4.09
N VAL A 64 -3.61 -5.99 5.11
CA VAL A 64 -2.57 -6.53 5.99
C VAL A 64 -1.66 -7.50 5.23
N ALA A 65 -2.21 -8.32 4.33
CA ALA A 65 -1.45 -9.23 3.49
C ALA A 65 -0.48 -8.48 2.56
N ASP A 66 -0.95 -7.42 1.91
CA ASP A 66 -0.13 -6.55 1.05
C ASP A 66 1.03 -5.92 1.85
N GLY A 67 0.74 -5.40 3.05
CA GLY A 67 1.77 -4.83 3.94
C GLY A 67 2.82 -5.87 4.37
N VAL A 68 2.38 -7.05 4.81
CA VAL A 68 3.25 -8.16 5.20
C VAL A 68 4.10 -8.65 4.03
N GLN A 69 3.50 -8.79 2.83
CA GLN A 69 4.23 -9.18 1.63
C GLN A 69 5.28 -8.14 1.25
N GLY A 70 4.94 -6.85 1.34
CA GLY A 70 5.86 -5.74 1.13
C GLY A 70 7.07 -5.82 2.07
N SER A 71 6.84 -5.93 3.37
CA SER A 71 7.91 -6.04 4.38
C SER A 71 8.78 -7.27 4.14
N MET A 72 8.17 -8.43 3.89
CA MET A 72 8.92 -9.67 3.64
C MET A 72 9.72 -9.61 2.33
N ALA A 73 9.18 -9.00 1.28
CA ALA A 73 9.88 -8.84 0.01
C ALA A 73 11.11 -7.92 0.16
N ASP A 74 10.99 -6.84 0.92
CA ASP A 74 12.09 -5.93 1.24
C ASP A 74 13.17 -6.59 2.11
N GLU A 75 12.78 -7.36 3.14
CA GLU A 75 13.71 -8.00 4.07
C GLU A 75 14.38 -9.27 3.51
N LEU A 76 13.61 -10.14 2.84
CA LEU A 76 14.08 -11.45 2.37
C LEU A 76 14.52 -11.44 0.91
N GLY A 77 14.20 -10.38 0.16
CA GLY A 77 14.59 -10.22 -1.25
C GLY A 77 13.99 -11.28 -2.18
N GLY A 78 12.86 -11.89 -1.79
CA GLY A 78 12.20 -12.94 -2.55
C GLY A 78 10.71 -13.05 -2.25
N ASP A 79 9.94 -13.45 -3.25
CA ASP A 79 8.50 -13.66 -3.14
C ASP A 79 8.17 -14.79 -2.15
N VAL A 80 7.39 -14.45 -1.13
CA VAL A 80 6.75 -15.40 -0.24
C VAL A 80 5.49 -15.93 -0.92
N PRO A 81 5.18 -17.24 -0.85
CA PRO A 81 3.98 -17.79 -1.47
C PRO A 81 2.73 -17.12 -0.89
N ASP A 82 1.79 -16.73 -1.76
CA ASP A 82 0.57 -15.98 -1.37
C ASP A 82 -0.22 -16.72 -0.27
N GLY A 83 -0.27 -18.05 -0.31
CA GLY A 83 -0.94 -18.85 0.74
C GLY A 83 -0.31 -18.72 2.13
N ALA A 84 0.99 -18.44 2.22
CA ALA A 84 1.63 -18.13 3.51
C ALA A 84 1.30 -16.71 3.95
N VAL A 85 1.31 -15.76 3.01
CA VAL A 85 0.97 -14.35 3.27
C VAL A 85 -0.47 -14.23 3.77
N ASP A 86 -1.44 -14.84 3.07
CA ASP A 86 -2.86 -14.84 3.44
C ASP A 86 -3.10 -15.45 4.83
N CYS A 87 -2.42 -16.55 5.13
CA CYS A 87 -2.53 -17.22 6.43
C CYS A 87 -1.98 -16.33 7.56
N ILE A 88 -0.84 -15.68 7.32
CA ILE A 88 -0.21 -14.78 8.29
C ILE A 88 -1.07 -13.52 8.48
N ALA A 89 -1.61 -12.96 7.40
CA ALA A 89 -2.51 -11.81 7.43
C ALA A 89 -3.80 -12.12 8.18
N GLN A 90 -4.38 -13.31 7.98
CA GLN A 90 -5.52 -13.76 8.79
C GLN A 90 -5.14 -13.88 10.27
N ALA A 91 -3.95 -14.39 10.59
CA ALA A 91 -3.52 -14.49 11.98
C ALA A 91 -3.37 -13.10 12.64
N PHE A 92 -2.80 -12.12 11.93
CA PHE A 92 -2.77 -10.73 12.38
C PHE A 92 -4.18 -10.16 12.58
N TYR A 93 -5.08 -10.37 11.62
CA TYR A 93 -6.45 -9.91 11.72
C TYR A 93 -7.30 -10.68 12.76
N ASP A 94 -7.05 -11.93 13.08
CA ASP A 94 -7.80 -12.63 14.14
C ASP A 94 -7.22 -12.37 15.54
N SER A 95 -6.02 -11.77 15.62
CA SER A 95 -5.35 -11.48 16.87
C SER A 95 -5.85 -10.21 17.55
N ASP A 96 -5.51 -10.08 18.83
CA ASP A 96 -5.81 -8.92 19.69
C ASP A 96 -4.97 -7.67 19.36
N ILE A 97 -4.43 -7.56 18.13
CA ILE A 97 -3.73 -6.35 17.69
C ILE A 97 -4.75 -5.26 17.44
N SER A 98 -4.42 -4.08 17.94
CA SER A 98 -5.19 -2.85 17.78
C SER A 98 -5.32 -2.48 16.29
N ASP A 99 -6.44 -1.85 15.93
CA ASP A 99 -6.70 -1.39 14.57
C ASP A 99 -5.55 -0.52 14.03
N GLU A 100 -4.97 0.32 14.89
CA GLU A 100 -3.81 1.16 14.58
C GLU A 100 -2.54 0.35 14.31
N GLY A 101 -2.33 -0.77 15.02
CA GLY A 101 -1.20 -1.66 14.80
C GLY A 101 -1.34 -2.45 13.50
N LEU A 102 -2.56 -2.92 13.19
CA LEU A 102 -2.83 -3.54 11.89
C LEU A 102 -2.68 -2.55 10.74
N GLN A 103 -3.11 -1.31 10.95
CA GLN A 103 -2.94 -0.23 9.98
C GLN A 103 -1.45 0.03 9.72
N ALA A 104 -0.63 0.12 10.77
CA ALA A 104 0.81 0.27 10.64
C ALA A 104 1.46 -0.87 9.85
N ILE A 105 1.03 -2.12 10.07
CA ILE A 105 1.50 -3.27 9.28
C ILE A 105 1.10 -3.14 7.81
N ALA A 106 -0.16 -2.79 7.53
CA ALA A 106 -0.66 -2.62 6.17
C ALA A 106 0.06 -1.48 5.43
N ASP A 107 0.34 -0.39 6.12
CA ASP A 107 1.06 0.78 5.57
C ASP A 107 2.59 0.56 5.51
N GLY A 108 3.11 -0.51 6.11
CA GLY A 108 4.55 -0.77 6.22
C GLY A 108 5.27 0.28 7.08
N ASP A 109 4.59 0.82 8.09
CA ASP A 109 5.10 1.87 8.96
C ASP A 109 6.12 1.29 9.98
N GLU A 110 7.40 1.49 9.68
CA GLU A 110 8.52 1.08 10.51
C GLU A 110 8.74 1.97 11.75
N ASP A 111 8.11 3.16 11.80
CA ASP A 111 8.21 4.11 12.90
C ASP A 111 7.09 3.91 13.96
N TYR A 112 6.15 2.99 13.73
CA TYR A 112 5.06 2.70 14.66
C TYR A 112 5.55 1.97 15.92
N GLU A 113 5.32 2.59 17.07
CA GLU A 113 5.57 1.97 18.38
C GLU A 113 4.35 1.19 18.85
N ALA A 114 4.37 -0.13 18.65
CA ALA A 114 3.31 -1.04 19.12
C ALA A 114 3.19 -1.05 20.65
N SER A 115 1.95 -1.14 21.15
CA SER A 115 1.66 -1.26 22.58
C SER A 115 2.16 -2.60 23.14
N ASP A 116 2.32 -2.70 24.47
CA ASP A 116 2.72 -3.96 25.10
C ASP A 116 1.77 -5.12 24.74
N GLU A 117 0.46 -4.85 24.67
CA GLU A 117 -0.56 -5.83 24.26
C GLU A 117 -0.40 -6.26 22.79
N ASP A 118 -0.16 -5.30 21.88
CA ASP A 118 0.06 -5.58 20.47
C ASP A 118 1.35 -6.40 20.27
N GLN A 119 2.42 -6.09 21.01
CA GLN A 119 3.67 -6.84 20.96
C GLN A 119 3.52 -8.29 21.42
N GLU A 120 2.68 -8.55 22.42
CA GLU A 120 2.38 -9.91 22.88
C GLU A 120 1.62 -10.69 21.79
N ALA A 121 0.62 -10.07 21.18
CA ALA A 121 -0.13 -10.65 20.07
C ALA A 121 0.77 -10.93 18.85
N LEU A 122 1.60 -9.95 18.45
CA LEU A 122 2.61 -10.10 17.40
C LEU A 122 3.55 -11.29 17.67
N GLN A 123 4.07 -11.42 18.89
CA GLN A 123 4.96 -12.52 19.26
C GLN A 123 4.25 -13.88 19.21
N SER A 124 2.99 -13.95 19.65
CA SER A 124 2.18 -15.16 19.57
C SER A 124 2.03 -15.60 18.11
N ILE A 125 1.64 -14.68 17.22
CA ILE A 125 1.46 -14.97 15.79
C ILE A 125 2.76 -15.45 15.16
N VAL A 126 3.87 -14.76 15.39
CA VAL A 126 5.18 -15.11 14.82
C VAL A 126 5.64 -16.49 15.32
N THR A 127 5.35 -16.85 16.56
CA THR A 127 5.81 -18.13 17.12
C THR A 127 4.92 -19.28 16.72
N ASP A 128 3.60 -19.12 16.83
CA ASP A 128 2.63 -20.19 16.68
C ASP A 128 2.04 -20.28 15.28
N ASP A 129 1.70 -19.15 14.66
CA ASP A 129 0.94 -19.13 13.42
C ASP A 129 1.83 -19.01 12.19
N MET A 130 2.91 -18.21 12.24
CA MET A 130 3.85 -18.09 11.12
C MET A 130 4.46 -19.45 10.74
N THR A 131 4.87 -20.26 11.73
CA THR A 131 5.41 -21.61 11.46
C THR A 131 4.35 -22.54 10.88
N LYS A 132 3.10 -22.45 11.35
CA LYS A 132 1.98 -23.23 10.80
C LYS A 132 1.67 -22.79 9.37
N CYS A 133 1.58 -21.49 9.12
CA CYS A 133 1.29 -20.90 7.82
C CYS A 133 2.35 -21.25 6.78
N MET A 134 3.63 -21.16 7.12
CA MET A 134 4.69 -21.58 6.19
C MET A 134 4.69 -23.09 5.93
N THR A 135 4.28 -23.90 6.91
CA THR A 135 4.16 -25.36 6.75
C THR A 135 2.94 -25.75 5.91
N ASP A 136 1.83 -25.02 6.04
CA ASP A 136 0.59 -25.27 5.30
C ASP A 136 0.67 -24.75 3.86
N ALA A 137 1.32 -23.60 3.64
CA ALA A 137 1.58 -23.05 2.30
C ALA A 137 2.58 -23.89 1.48
N ALA A 138 3.38 -24.74 2.14
CA ALA A 138 4.32 -25.66 1.48
C ALA A 138 3.68 -27.00 1.05
N LYS A 139 2.41 -27.23 1.39
CA LYS A 139 1.65 -28.44 1.03
C LYS A 139 0.82 -28.25 -0.22
#